data_AF-A0A7W1G7J5-F1
#
_entry.id   AF-A0A7W1G7J5-F1
#
_cell.length_a   1.000
_cell.length_b   1.000
_cell.length_c   1.000
_cell.angle_alpha   90.00
_cell.angle_beta   90.00
_cell.angle_gamma   90.00
#
_symmetry.space_group_name_H-M   'P 1'
#
loop_
_entity.id
_entity.type
_entity.pdbx_description
1 polymer ?
#
loop_
_entity_poly.entity_id
_entity_poly.type
_entity_poly.pdbx_seq_one_letter_code
_entity_poly.pdbx_strand_id
1 'polypeptide(L)'
;MRLLIALAVACFWTIRAAAGEAAHSCSWTLGTAADLDQASSTHFVTADRVGEAGESDGATFRAMKPDQYQIIWTMPAFDIAAEYGAIAHVFYLTVRYRDIASTPMSRWAGHGGEGFYGKVIIGRIGGSGDGAWKEETLVIPRSMLRSGDGKVFTFALTDLKAAVPIASIVLFSADSALPDRDQRIAAAQALQRTKRVSALALAASKIHDLGLPDPGPGSVAAPTAEESKRGWRVFFPSISRQLFANSQPRPEEAACVVRACPGETRSVVIAVSPVKDLGPITVACSDLTTAGGAVAWSREPVRWARYSLQKVGSSWSEDYRECPEHLSLAVPEGVPGRLAIACVEVRVPSGLKAGTYSGTVTVTAADASQSIPVSLEIYPFGLLHPDHATHGIFYYCDYADVSPYDLLDMRDHGIDMLVAGLLPKMSAGTDHTVAIDATQVRATFAMLKRMG
;
A
#
# COMPACT_ATOMS: atom_id res chain seq x y z
N MET A 1 -33.28 -23.59 12.83
CA MET A 1 -31.92 -23.32 13.37
C MET A 1 -30.95 -24.50 13.29
N ARG A 2 -31.29 -25.73 13.71
CA ARG A 2 -30.35 -26.88 13.65
C ARG A 2 -29.93 -27.36 12.25
N LEU A 3 -30.60 -26.93 11.18
CA LEU A 3 -30.27 -27.32 9.79
C LEU A 3 -29.11 -26.51 9.16
N LEU A 4 -28.73 -25.35 9.73
CA LEU A 4 -27.67 -24.50 9.16
C LEU A 4 -26.24 -25.01 9.44
N ILE A 5 -26.05 -25.80 10.50
CA ILE A 5 -24.71 -26.17 10.99
C ILE A 5 -24.13 -27.37 10.22
N ALA A 6 -24.98 -28.25 9.68
CA ALA A 6 -24.53 -29.45 8.96
C ALA A 6 -23.94 -29.14 7.56
N LEU A 7 -24.44 -28.10 6.86
CA LEU A 7 -23.95 -27.74 5.52
C LEU A 7 -22.52 -27.15 5.55
N ALA A 8 -22.19 -26.39 6.58
CA ALA A 8 -20.91 -25.68 6.68
C ALA A 8 -19.68 -26.62 6.79
N VAL A 9 -19.88 -27.88 7.21
CA VAL A 9 -18.80 -28.87 7.37
C VAL A 9 -18.51 -29.60 6.04
N ALA A 10 -19.52 -29.79 5.18
CA ALA A 10 -19.36 -30.52 3.92
C ALA A 10 -18.54 -29.72 2.88
N CYS A 11 -18.83 -28.41 2.72
CA CYS A 11 -18.12 -27.58 1.75
C CYS A 11 -16.62 -27.39 2.05
N PHE A 12 -16.20 -27.55 3.31
CA PHE A 12 -14.80 -27.39 3.72
C PHE A 12 -13.88 -28.51 3.19
N TRP A 13 -14.42 -29.70 2.90
CA TRP A 13 -13.64 -30.83 2.38
C TRP A 13 -13.47 -30.80 0.86
N THR A 14 -14.47 -30.32 0.11
CA THR A 14 -14.44 -30.33 -1.36
C THR A 14 -13.36 -29.44 -1.95
N ILE A 15 -12.98 -28.36 -1.25
CA ILE A 15 -11.96 -27.41 -1.73
C ILE A 15 -10.53 -27.95 -1.55
N ARG A 16 -10.23 -28.61 -0.42
CA ARG A 16 -8.90 -29.23 -0.21
C ARG A 16 -8.68 -30.50 -1.03
N ALA A 17 -9.74 -31.23 -1.40
CA ALA A 17 -9.61 -32.51 -2.10
C ALA A 17 -9.53 -32.39 -3.64
N ALA A 18 -10.01 -31.30 -4.23
CA ALA A 18 -10.06 -31.13 -5.70
C ALA A 18 -8.84 -30.42 -6.31
N ALA A 19 -8.05 -29.70 -5.50
CA ALA A 19 -6.97 -28.84 -5.99
C ALA A 19 -5.59 -29.38 -5.60
N GLY A 20 -5.01 -30.20 -6.47
CA GLY A 20 -3.55 -30.24 -6.58
C GLY A 20 -3.05 -28.89 -7.10
N GLU A 21 -2.20 -28.21 -6.32
CA GLU A 21 -1.34 -27.06 -6.69
C GLU A 21 -1.97 -25.81 -7.37
N ALA A 22 -3.31 -25.72 -7.56
CA ALA A 22 -3.95 -24.64 -8.33
C ALA A 22 -4.86 -23.67 -7.54
N ALA A 23 -4.82 -23.68 -6.21
CA ALA A 23 -5.85 -23.08 -5.33
C ALA A 23 -5.74 -21.56 -5.06
N HIS A 24 -5.41 -20.74 -6.06
CA HIS A 24 -5.16 -19.28 -5.90
C HIS A 24 -6.14 -18.37 -6.67
N SER A 25 -7.23 -18.94 -7.19
CA SER A 25 -8.32 -18.18 -7.82
C SER A 25 -9.68 -18.79 -7.51
N CYS A 26 -10.72 -17.97 -7.51
CA CYS A 26 -12.12 -18.38 -7.49
C CYS A 26 -12.84 -17.65 -8.65
N SER A 27 -13.66 -18.39 -9.39
CA SER A 27 -14.36 -17.90 -10.58
C SER A 27 -15.83 -18.28 -10.51
N TRP A 28 -16.69 -17.37 -10.93
CA TRP A 28 -18.12 -17.58 -11.12
C TRP A 28 -18.53 -17.27 -12.53
N THR A 29 -19.42 -18.12 -13.05
CA THR A 29 -20.28 -17.81 -14.19
C THR A 29 -21.71 -17.66 -13.67
N LEU A 30 -22.34 -16.52 -13.96
CA LEU A 30 -23.73 -16.23 -13.63
C LEU A 30 -24.65 -16.64 -14.79
N GLY A 31 -25.92 -16.87 -14.47
CA GLY A 31 -26.95 -17.24 -15.46
C GLY A 31 -27.26 -18.73 -15.52
N THR A 32 -27.01 -19.49 -14.44
CA THR A 32 -27.48 -20.88 -14.29
C THR A 32 -28.38 -20.98 -13.06
N ALA A 33 -29.18 -22.05 -12.90
CA ALA A 33 -29.98 -22.20 -11.67
C ALA A 33 -29.11 -22.40 -10.40
N ALA A 34 -27.88 -22.91 -10.56
CA ALA A 34 -26.97 -23.24 -9.46
C ALA A 34 -26.35 -22.01 -8.77
N ASP A 35 -26.37 -20.82 -9.39
CA ASP A 35 -25.84 -19.59 -8.81
C ASP A 35 -26.76 -18.94 -7.74
N LEU A 36 -27.99 -19.45 -7.59
CA LEU A 36 -28.93 -19.12 -6.51
C LEU A 36 -29.05 -20.24 -5.46
N ASP A 37 -28.52 -21.43 -5.72
CA ASP A 37 -28.63 -22.55 -4.80
C ASP A 37 -27.61 -22.41 -3.65
N GLN A 38 -28.14 -22.02 -2.49
CA GLN A 38 -27.40 -21.88 -1.24
C GLN A 38 -26.84 -23.21 -0.69
N ALA A 39 -27.33 -24.35 -1.17
CA ALA A 39 -26.87 -25.67 -0.74
C ALA A 39 -25.73 -26.23 -1.62
N SER A 40 -25.66 -25.85 -2.90
CA SER A 40 -24.63 -26.33 -3.82
C SER A 40 -23.50 -25.33 -4.09
N SER A 41 -23.73 -24.04 -3.91
CA SER A 41 -22.72 -23.00 -4.08
C SER A 41 -22.15 -22.55 -2.73
N THR A 42 -20.84 -22.31 -2.66
CA THR A 42 -20.15 -21.82 -1.47
C THR A 42 -20.48 -20.36 -1.10
N HIS A 43 -21.51 -19.77 -1.73
CA HIS A 43 -21.65 -18.34 -1.91
C HIS A 43 -23.12 -17.90 -2.05
N PHE A 44 -23.47 -16.66 -1.68
CA PHE A 44 -24.90 -16.26 -1.60
C PHE A 44 -25.26 -15.00 -2.39
N VAL A 45 -25.64 -15.21 -3.65
CA VAL A 45 -26.47 -14.23 -4.37
C VAL A 45 -27.91 -14.38 -3.88
N THR A 46 -28.46 -13.38 -3.18
CA THR A 46 -29.86 -13.46 -2.73
C THR A 46 -30.80 -13.12 -3.90
N ALA A 47 -31.83 -13.95 -4.11
CA ALA A 47 -32.71 -13.86 -5.29
C ALA A 47 -33.50 -12.54 -5.37
N ASP A 48 -33.68 -11.82 -4.25
CA ASP A 48 -34.27 -10.49 -4.24
C ASP A 48 -33.38 -9.44 -4.95
N ARG A 49 -32.07 -9.68 -5.05
CA ARG A 49 -31.04 -8.75 -5.57
C ARG A 49 -30.71 -8.93 -7.05
N VAL A 50 -30.82 -10.14 -7.58
CA VAL A 50 -30.62 -10.40 -9.01
C VAL A 50 -31.93 -10.65 -9.74
N GLY A 51 -31.96 -10.31 -11.02
CA GLY A 51 -33.00 -10.75 -11.94
C GLY A 51 -32.82 -12.21 -12.37
N GLU A 52 -33.68 -12.61 -13.30
CA GLU A 52 -33.59 -13.92 -13.94
C GLU A 52 -32.27 -14.13 -14.67
N ALA A 53 -31.96 -15.41 -14.88
CA ALA A 53 -30.89 -15.81 -15.77
C ALA A 53 -31.25 -15.39 -17.20
N GLY A 54 -30.27 -14.84 -17.92
CA GLY A 54 -30.41 -14.46 -19.32
C GLY A 54 -29.21 -14.90 -20.14
N GLU A 55 -29.39 -14.89 -21.45
CA GLU A 55 -28.31 -15.09 -22.41
C GLU A 55 -28.33 -13.94 -23.42
N SER A 56 -27.17 -13.38 -23.75
CA SER A 56 -27.02 -12.38 -24.81
C SER A 56 -25.61 -12.45 -25.37
N ASP A 57 -25.49 -12.44 -26.70
CA ASP A 57 -24.20 -12.37 -27.40
C ASP A 57 -23.21 -13.50 -26.99
N GLY A 58 -23.76 -14.69 -26.71
CA GLY A 58 -22.99 -15.87 -26.26
C GLY A 58 -22.51 -15.81 -24.80
N ALA A 59 -23.03 -14.89 -23.98
CA ALA A 59 -22.77 -14.83 -22.55
C ALA A 59 -24.04 -15.13 -21.75
N THR A 60 -23.99 -16.12 -20.85
CA THR A 60 -24.96 -16.27 -19.77
C THR A 60 -24.73 -15.20 -18.72
N PHE A 61 -25.80 -14.69 -18.10
CA PHE A 61 -25.69 -13.60 -17.12
C PHE A 61 -26.86 -13.58 -16.13
N ARG A 62 -26.70 -12.77 -15.08
CA ARG A 62 -27.83 -12.23 -14.30
C ARG A 62 -27.81 -10.71 -14.25
N ALA A 63 -28.99 -10.11 -14.31
CA ALA A 63 -29.15 -8.66 -14.20
C ALA A 63 -29.11 -8.22 -12.73
N MET A 64 -28.16 -7.39 -12.34
CA MET A 64 -28.03 -6.79 -11.00
C MET A 64 -29.00 -5.62 -10.89
N LYS A 65 -30.00 -5.69 -10.01
CA LYS A 65 -31.11 -4.72 -9.96
C LYS A 65 -30.66 -3.30 -9.55
N PRO A 66 -31.31 -2.21 -10.00
CA PRO A 66 -30.96 -0.86 -9.60
C PRO A 66 -31.30 -0.56 -8.12
N ASP A 67 -30.68 0.50 -7.58
CA ASP A 67 -30.93 1.12 -6.26
C ASP A 67 -31.03 0.17 -5.05
N GLN A 68 -30.49 -1.04 -5.17
CA GLN A 68 -30.34 -2.00 -4.09
C GLN A 68 -28.85 -2.17 -3.78
N TYR A 69 -28.51 -2.27 -2.49
CA TYR A 69 -27.19 -2.73 -2.07
C TYR A 69 -27.08 -4.24 -2.31
N GLN A 70 -26.06 -4.68 -3.03
CA GLN A 70 -25.89 -6.03 -3.60
C GLN A 70 -24.40 -6.31 -3.65
N ILE A 71 -23.80 -7.44 -3.22
CA ILE A 71 -24.33 -8.76 -2.82
C ILE A 71 -23.41 -9.37 -1.73
N ILE A 72 -23.75 -10.54 -1.17
CA ILE A 72 -22.92 -11.25 -0.19
C ILE A 72 -22.24 -12.47 -0.84
N TRP A 73 -21.14 -12.23 -1.56
CA TRP A 73 -20.27 -13.33 -2.01
C TRP A 73 -19.39 -13.84 -0.87
N THR A 74 -20.03 -14.54 0.08
CA THR A 74 -19.37 -15.50 0.97
C THR A 74 -18.39 -16.31 0.14
N MET A 75 -17.09 -16.09 0.31
CA MET A 75 -16.05 -16.90 -0.29
C MET A 75 -15.27 -17.49 0.86
N PRO A 76 -15.16 -18.83 0.97
CA PRO A 76 -14.32 -19.43 2.01
C PRO A 76 -12.95 -18.78 1.89
N ALA A 77 -12.55 -18.07 2.94
CA ALA A 77 -11.22 -17.51 3.00
C ALA A 77 -10.25 -18.66 2.72
N PHE A 78 -9.24 -18.40 1.87
CA PHE A 78 -8.08 -19.29 1.79
C PHE A 78 -7.55 -19.50 3.22
N ASP A 79 -6.76 -20.54 3.47
CA ASP A 79 -6.18 -20.80 4.80
C ASP A 79 -5.00 -19.85 5.08
N ILE A 80 -5.25 -18.54 4.93
CA ILE A 80 -4.29 -17.43 4.89
C ILE A 80 -3.50 -17.34 6.21
N ALA A 81 -4.08 -17.83 7.30
CA ALA A 81 -3.48 -17.79 8.64
C ALA A 81 -2.45 -18.91 8.90
N ALA A 82 -2.45 -20.00 8.12
CA ALA A 82 -1.67 -21.20 8.43
C ALA A 82 -0.35 -21.31 7.65
N GLU A 83 -0.35 -20.95 6.35
CA GLU A 83 0.78 -21.23 5.44
C GLU A 83 1.51 -19.97 4.94
N TYR A 84 0.86 -18.80 4.97
CA TYR A 84 1.34 -17.61 4.25
C TYR A 84 1.80 -16.51 5.21
N GLY A 85 3.10 -16.57 5.54
CA GLY A 85 3.78 -15.46 6.19
C GLY A 85 3.74 -14.19 5.33
N ALA A 86 3.17 -13.12 5.90
CA ALA A 86 3.44 -11.72 5.56
C ALA A 86 2.86 -11.11 4.24
N ILE A 87 1.79 -10.32 4.41
CA ILE A 87 1.52 -8.99 3.81
C ILE A 87 1.26 -8.87 2.29
N ALA A 88 2.05 -9.50 1.41
CA ALA A 88 2.21 -9.03 0.02
C ALA A 88 1.07 -9.36 -0.96
N HIS A 89 -0.02 -10.00 -0.51
CA HIS A 89 -1.08 -10.46 -1.39
C HIS A 89 -2.00 -9.31 -1.84
N VAL A 90 -1.62 -8.73 -2.98
CA VAL A 90 -2.54 -8.01 -3.86
C VAL A 90 -3.45 -9.04 -4.54
N PHE A 91 -4.75 -8.86 -4.38
CA PHE A 91 -5.76 -9.61 -5.11
C PHE A 91 -6.29 -8.79 -6.28
N TYR A 92 -6.86 -9.49 -7.25
CA TYR A 92 -7.39 -8.92 -8.47
C TYR A 92 -8.83 -9.42 -8.64
N LEU A 93 -9.76 -8.48 -8.76
CA LEU A 93 -11.18 -8.77 -8.99
C LEU A 93 -11.54 -8.39 -10.42
N THR A 94 -11.68 -9.38 -11.28
CA THR A 94 -12.25 -9.19 -12.61
C THR A 94 -13.76 -9.31 -12.59
N VAL A 95 -14.45 -8.41 -13.29
CA VAL A 95 -15.90 -8.48 -13.53
C VAL A 95 -16.17 -8.39 -15.03
N ARG A 96 -16.88 -9.36 -15.58
CA ARG A 96 -17.40 -9.33 -16.96
C ARG A 96 -18.88 -8.91 -16.93
N TYR A 97 -19.20 -7.81 -17.58
CA TYR A 97 -20.51 -7.16 -17.51
C TYR A 97 -20.89 -6.50 -18.85
N ARG A 98 -22.19 -6.21 -19.04
CA ARG A 98 -22.67 -5.43 -20.19
C ARG A 98 -22.81 -3.98 -19.79
N ASP A 99 -22.09 -3.07 -20.44
CA ASP A 99 -22.03 -1.66 -20.03
C ASP A 99 -23.23 -0.84 -20.53
N ILE A 100 -24.40 -1.12 -19.96
CA ILE A 100 -25.63 -0.36 -20.20
C ILE A 100 -25.75 0.88 -19.30
N ALA A 101 -24.78 1.11 -18.41
CA ALA A 101 -24.83 2.20 -17.44
C ALA A 101 -24.24 3.47 -18.06
N SER A 102 -24.98 4.58 -18.03
CA SER A 102 -24.51 5.91 -18.46
C SER A 102 -23.65 6.64 -17.42
N THR A 103 -23.40 6.00 -16.26
CA THR A 103 -22.52 6.48 -15.20
C THR A 103 -21.71 5.32 -14.64
N PRO A 104 -20.42 5.50 -14.29
CA PRO A 104 -19.61 4.41 -13.75
C PRO A 104 -20.17 3.89 -12.42
N MET A 105 -20.38 2.58 -12.34
CA MET A 105 -20.89 1.91 -11.14
C MET A 105 -19.80 1.83 -10.07
N SER A 106 -20.10 2.18 -8.82
CA SER A 106 -19.13 1.96 -7.75
C SER A 106 -19.04 0.49 -7.34
N ARG A 107 -17.85 0.10 -6.92
CA ARG A 107 -17.50 -1.21 -6.39
C ARG A 107 -16.96 -1.02 -4.98
N TRP A 108 -17.53 -1.72 -4.02
CA TRP A 108 -17.13 -1.69 -2.63
C TRP A 108 -16.66 -3.07 -2.17
N ALA A 109 -15.72 -3.09 -1.24
CA ALA A 109 -15.48 -4.24 -0.38
C ALA A 109 -15.90 -3.88 1.05
N GLY A 110 -16.59 -4.80 1.73
CA GLY A 110 -17.03 -4.60 3.10
C GLY A 110 -16.07 -5.25 4.09
N HIS A 111 -15.61 -4.48 5.09
CA HIS A 111 -15.01 -5.07 6.29
C HIS A 111 -16.14 -5.62 7.17
N GLY A 112 -16.16 -6.93 7.41
CA GLY A 112 -17.24 -7.56 8.19
C GLY A 112 -17.16 -7.38 9.72
N GLY A 113 -16.22 -6.58 10.22
CA GLY A 113 -16.14 -6.16 11.63
C GLY A 113 -16.91 -4.87 11.88
N GLU A 114 -17.65 -4.82 12.99
CA GLU A 114 -18.45 -3.66 13.40
C GLU A 114 -17.57 -2.44 13.72
N GLY A 115 -18.06 -1.22 13.41
CA GLY A 115 -17.57 0.00 14.06
C GLY A 115 -17.05 1.09 13.13
N PHE A 116 -15.76 1.08 12.80
CA PHE A 116 -15.03 2.35 12.62
C PHE A 116 -15.07 3.01 11.24
N TYR A 117 -15.01 2.28 10.10
CA TYR A 117 -14.89 2.91 8.77
C TYR A 117 -15.77 2.31 7.65
N GLY A 118 -16.73 1.43 7.99
CA GLY A 118 -17.75 0.96 7.05
C GLY A 118 -17.22 0.20 5.83
N LYS A 119 -17.83 0.44 4.67
CA LYS A 119 -17.45 -0.17 3.38
C LYS A 119 -16.40 0.71 2.71
N VAL A 120 -15.46 0.13 1.95
CA VAL A 120 -14.43 0.89 1.20
C VAL A 120 -14.65 0.74 -0.30
N ILE A 121 -14.58 1.85 -1.05
CA ILE A 121 -14.64 1.82 -2.52
C ILE A 121 -13.33 1.21 -3.05
N ILE A 122 -13.42 0.04 -3.67
CA ILE A 122 -12.31 -0.64 -4.35
C ILE A 122 -12.14 -0.16 -5.81
N GLY A 123 -13.15 0.49 -6.38
CA GLY A 123 -13.07 1.10 -7.69
C GLY A 123 -14.43 1.49 -8.28
N ARG A 124 -14.41 1.88 -9.55
CA ARG A 124 -15.58 2.02 -10.42
C ARG A 124 -15.33 1.26 -11.72
N ILE A 125 -16.39 0.73 -12.34
CA ILE A 125 -16.37 0.09 -13.66
C ILE A 125 -17.54 0.58 -14.52
N GLY A 126 -17.38 0.54 -15.84
CA GLY A 126 -18.39 0.93 -16.83
C GLY A 126 -18.66 2.43 -16.87
N GLY A 127 -19.82 2.79 -17.43
CA GLY A 127 -20.29 4.17 -17.51
C GLY A 127 -20.34 4.78 -18.90
N SER A 128 -20.03 4.04 -19.98
CA SER A 128 -20.20 4.58 -21.34
C SER A 128 -21.61 4.42 -21.89
N GLY A 129 -22.40 3.47 -21.37
CA GLY A 129 -23.73 3.15 -21.86
C GLY A 129 -23.77 2.52 -23.26
N ASP A 130 -22.64 2.05 -23.80
CA ASP A 130 -22.55 1.47 -25.16
C ASP A 130 -23.21 0.10 -25.32
N GLY A 131 -23.61 -0.55 -24.22
CA GLY A 131 -24.26 -1.86 -24.24
C GLY A 131 -23.36 -3.01 -24.69
N ALA A 132 -22.04 -2.80 -24.80
CA ALA A 132 -21.08 -3.84 -25.12
C ALA A 132 -20.74 -4.69 -23.89
N TRP A 133 -20.35 -5.95 -24.12
CA TRP A 133 -19.71 -6.77 -23.09
C TRP A 133 -18.29 -6.29 -22.83
N LYS A 134 -17.96 -6.04 -21.57
CA LYS A 134 -16.65 -5.58 -21.11
C LYS A 134 -16.15 -6.47 -19.99
N GLU A 135 -14.83 -6.52 -19.86
CA GLU A 135 -14.16 -7.13 -18.73
C GLU A 135 -13.24 -6.09 -18.09
N GLU A 136 -13.42 -5.81 -16.79
CA GLU A 136 -12.57 -4.89 -16.03
C GLU A 136 -12.00 -5.59 -14.80
N THR A 137 -10.69 -5.42 -14.58
CA THR A 137 -9.99 -5.97 -13.41
C THR A 137 -9.57 -4.86 -12.47
N LEU A 138 -9.96 -4.99 -11.20
CA LEU A 138 -9.62 -4.06 -10.12
C LEU A 138 -8.55 -4.65 -9.22
N VAL A 139 -7.59 -3.82 -8.81
CA VAL A 139 -6.59 -4.14 -7.79
C VAL A 139 -7.23 -4.00 -6.41
N ILE A 140 -7.16 -5.04 -5.57
CA ILE A 140 -7.71 -5.04 -4.22
C ILE A 140 -6.62 -5.45 -3.20
N PRO A 141 -6.23 -4.56 -2.27
CA PRO A 141 -5.40 -4.92 -1.13
C PRO A 141 -6.09 -5.95 -0.24
N ARG A 142 -5.33 -6.93 0.28
CA ARG A 142 -5.80 -7.90 1.30
C ARG A 142 -6.55 -7.25 2.47
N SER A 143 -6.14 -6.07 2.92
CA SER A 143 -6.82 -5.32 3.99
C SER A 143 -8.27 -4.94 3.69
N MET A 144 -8.63 -4.79 2.40
CA MET A 144 -10.02 -4.54 1.96
C MET A 144 -10.83 -5.83 1.81
N LEU A 145 -10.17 -7.00 1.75
CA LEU A 145 -10.80 -8.32 1.77
C LEU A 145 -10.80 -8.88 3.18
N ARG A 146 -11.67 -8.36 4.06
CA ARG A 146 -11.78 -8.81 5.46
C ARG A 146 -13.22 -9.06 5.89
N SER A 147 -13.42 -10.12 6.64
CA SER A 147 -14.72 -10.57 7.14
C SER A 147 -14.69 -10.71 8.65
N GLY A 148 -15.78 -10.40 9.35
CA GLY A 148 -15.85 -10.49 10.80
C GLY A 148 -15.83 -11.94 11.30
N ASP A 149 -16.20 -12.89 10.46
CA ASP A 149 -16.10 -14.32 10.77
C ASP A 149 -14.76 -14.96 10.36
N GLY A 150 -13.93 -14.25 9.60
CA GLY A 150 -12.66 -14.73 9.05
C GLY A 150 -12.80 -15.66 7.84
N LYS A 151 -14.00 -15.77 7.25
CA LYS A 151 -14.35 -16.78 6.24
C LYS A 151 -15.13 -16.27 5.03
N VAL A 152 -15.49 -14.97 4.94
CA VAL A 152 -16.58 -14.48 4.07
C VAL A 152 -16.33 -13.07 3.53
N PHE A 153 -15.66 -12.91 2.39
CA PHE A 153 -15.55 -11.58 1.76
C PHE A 153 -16.93 -11.04 1.34
N THR A 154 -17.06 -9.72 1.18
CA THR A 154 -18.31 -9.10 0.72
C THR A 154 -17.98 -8.02 -0.30
N PHE A 155 -18.53 -8.16 -1.50
CA PHE A 155 -18.35 -7.24 -2.61
C PHE A 155 -19.67 -6.62 -2.97
N ALA A 156 -19.71 -5.30 -3.14
CA ALA A 156 -20.92 -4.64 -3.57
C ALA A 156 -20.82 -3.80 -4.82
N LEU A 157 -21.85 -3.91 -5.64
CA LEU A 157 -22.16 -3.02 -6.74
C LEU A 157 -23.12 -1.95 -6.18
N THR A 158 -22.79 -0.67 -6.34
CA THR A 158 -23.71 0.43 -6.00
C THR A 158 -23.81 1.42 -7.14
N ASP A 159 -24.68 2.41 -6.99
CA ASP A 159 -24.95 3.46 -7.97
C ASP A 159 -25.53 2.92 -9.29
N LEU A 160 -26.10 1.72 -9.25
CA LEU A 160 -26.83 1.09 -10.34
C LEU A 160 -28.12 1.86 -10.64
N LYS A 161 -28.13 2.62 -11.74
CA LYS A 161 -29.33 3.33 -12.27
C LYS A 161 -30.20 2.49 -13.21
N ALA A 162 -29.69 1.36 -13.66
CA ALA A 162 -30.41 0.37 -14.47
C ALA A 162 -29.98 -1.04 -14.03
N ALA A 163 -30.71 -2.07 -14.47
CA ALA A 163 -30.42 -3.45 -14.12
C ALA A 163 -29.26 -4.02 -14.97
N VAL A 164 -28.03 -4.07 -14.43
CA VAL A 164 -26.81 -4.34 -15.22
C VAL A 164 -26.54 -5.85 -15.36
N PRO A 165 -26.46 -6.41 -16.59
CA PRO A 165 -26.03 -7.79 -16.82
C PRO A 165 -24.60 -8.04 -16.36
N ILE A 166 -24.39 -8.99 -15.45
CA ILE A 166 -23.07 -9.51 -15.08
C ILE A 166 -22.99 -10.99 -15.51
N ALA A 167 -21.96 -11.33 -16.27
CA ALA A 167 -21.72 -12.68 -16.77
C ALA A 167 -20.76 -13.48 -15.88
N SER A 168 -19.69 -12.84 -15.38
CA SER A 168 -18.73 -13.52 -14.50
C SER A 168 -18.04 -12.57 -13.53
N ILE A 169 -17.57 -13.15 -12.42
CA ILE A 169 -16.65 -12.51 -11.47
C ILE A 169 -15.52 -13.49 -11.19
N VAL A 170 -14.29 -13.00 -11.18
CA VAL A 170 -13.09 -13.79 -10.85
C VAL A 170 -12.28 -13.03 -9.80
N LEU A 171 -12.01 -13.66 -8.66
CA LEU A 171 -11.07 -13.14 -7.65
C LEU A 171 -9.83 -14.03 -7.65
N PHE A 172 -8.64 -13.46 -7.81
CA PHE A 172 -7.39 -14.22 -7.90
C PHE A 172 -6.20 -13.47 -7.29
N SER A 173 -5.16 -14.20 -6.88
CA SER A 173 -3.87 -13.61 -6.49
C SER A 173 -2.89 -13.55 -7.66
N ALA A 174 -1.79 -12.82 -7.49
CA ALA A 174 -0.66 -12.80 -8.42
C ALA A 174 -0.04 -14.19 -8.68
N ASP A 175 -0.26 -15.15 -7.78
CA ASP A 175 0.30 -16.51 -7.82
C ASP A 175 -0.67 -17.53 -8.47
N SER A 176 -1.81 -17.07 -8.99
CA SER A 176 -2.80 -17.94 -9.63
C SER A 176 -2.29 -18.56 -10.95
N ALA A 177 -2.87 -19.71 -11.30
CA ALA A 177 -2.62 -20.41 -12.57
C ALA A 177 -3.63 -20.03 -13.68
N LEU A 178 -4.24 -18.85 -13.61
CA LEU A 178 -5.17 -18.39 -14.65
C LEU A 178 -4.44 -18.14 -15.98
N PRO A 179 -4.97 -18.63 -17.13
CA PRO A 179 -4.26 -18.61 -18.41
C PRO A 179 -4.00 -17.19 -18.97
N ASP A 180 -4.74 -16.19 -18.49
CA ASP A 180 -4.66 -14.78 -18.87
C ASP A 180 -4.29 -13.87 -17.68
N ARG A 181 -3.79 -14.45 -16.58
CA ARG A 181 -3.45 -13.74 -15.32
C ARG A 181 -2.65 -12.46 -15.56
N ASP A 182 -1.52 -12.57 -16.26
CA ASP A 182 -0.59 -11.45 -16.40
C ASP A 182 -1.19 -10.31 -17.25
N GLN A 183 -2.06 -10.63 -18.20
CA GLN A 183 -2.84 -9.65 -18.95
C GLN A 183 -3.86 -8.95 -18.04
N ARG A 184 -4.59 -9.70 -17.19
CA ARG A 184 -5.54 -9.12 -16.21
C ARG A 184 -4.82 -8.22 -15.20
N ILE A 185 -3.64 -8.62 -14.70
CA ILE A 185 -2.79 -7.83 -13.79
C ILE A 185 -2.32 -6.55 -14.48
N ALA A 186 -1.76 -6.64 -15.69
CA ALA A 186 -1.30 -5.48 -16.45
C ALA A 186 -2.45 -4.50 -16.75
N ALA A 187 -3.63 -5.01 -17.10
CA ALA A 187 -4.84 -4.21 -17.31
C ALA A 187 -5.29 -3.50 -16.02
N ALA A 188 -5.28 -4.19 -14.87
CA ALA A 188 -5.63 -3.61 -13.58
C ALA A 188 -4.64 -2.50 -13.16
N GLN A 189 -3.35 -2.71 -13.39
CA GLN A 189 -2.29 -1.71 -13.14
C GLN A 189 -2.37 -0.52 -14.11
N ALA A 190 -2.73 -0.74 -15.38
CA ALA A 190 -3.03 0.34 -16.33
C ALA A 190 -4.26 1.14 -15.88
N LEU A 191 -5.36 0.48 -15.51
CA LEU A 191 -6.57 1.12 -15.02
C LEU A 191 -6.34 1.94 -13.75
N GLN A 192 -5.53 1.45 -12.81
CA GLN A 192 -5.13 2.22 -11.62
C GLN A 192 -4.26 3.44 -11.99
N ARG A 193 -3.33 3.31 -12.95
CA ARG A 193 -2.55 4.45 -13.47
C ARG A 193 -3.46 5.50 -14.10
N THR A 194 -4.38 5.11 -14.98
CA THR A 194 -5.36 6.02 -15.60
C THR A 194 -6.24 6.69 -14.54
N LYS A 195 -6.77 5.94 -13.57
CA LYS A 195 -7.56 6.50 -12.45
C LYS A 195 -6.75 7.51 -11.63
N ARG A 196 -5.48 7.23 -11.33
CA ARG A 196 -4.57 8.19 -10.67
C ARG A 196 -4.35 9.44 -11.52
N VAL A 197 -4.11 9.32 -12.82
CA VAL A 197 -3.95 10.47 -13.73
C VAL A 197 -5.22 11.31 -13.81
N SER A 198 -6.40 10.70 -13.96
CA SER A 198 -7.68 11.42 -13.96
C SER A 198 -7.99 12.09 -12.63
N ALA A 199 -7.69 11.43 -11.50
CA ALA A 199 -7.84 12.03 -10.17
C ALA A 199 -6.88 13.22 -9.96
N LEU A 200 -5.62 13.11 -10.42
CA LEU A 200 -4.67 14.21 -10.42
C LEU A 200 -5.14 15.37 -11.31
N ALA A 201 -5.69 15.09 -12.50
CA ALA A 201 -6.23 16.12 -13.40
C ALA A 201 -7.46 16.84 -12.82
N LEU A 202 -8.37 16.11 -12.15
CA LEU A 202 -9.50 16.69 -11.43
C LEU A 202 -9.06 17.49 -10.19
N ALA A 203 -8.00 17.03 -9.52
CA ALA A 203 -7.42 17.74 -8.40
C ALA A 203 -6.58 18.94 -8.84
N ALA A 204 -6.05 18.99 -10.07
CA ALA A 204 -5.07 19.99 -10.51
C ALA A 204 -5.52 21.44 -10.35
N SER A 205 -6.82 21.73 -10.54
CA SER A 205 -7.40 23.06 -10.29
C SER A 205 -7.50 23.44 -8.80
N LYS A 206 -7.34 22.46 -7.90
CA LYS A 206 -7.29 22.55 -6.44
C LYS A 206 -5.91 22.22 -5.85
N ILE A 207 -4.92 21.88 -6.69
CA ILE A 207 -3.53 21.75 -6.25
C ILE A 207 -3.00 23.17 -6.11
N HIS A 208 -3.13 23.70 -4.91
CA HIS A 208 -2.49 24.93 -4.55
C HIS A 208 -1.10 24.59 -4.05
N ASP A 209 -0.11 24.75 -4.93
CA ASP A 209 1.26 25.00 -4.49
C ASP A 209 1.30 26.37 -3.81
N LEU A 210 0.80 26.41 -2.57
CA LEU A 210 0.70 27.62 -1.74
C LEU A 210 2.09 28.15 -1.33
N GLY A 211 3.17 27.60 -1.88
CA GLY A 211 4.53 28.06 -1.66
C GLY A 211 4.81 28.28 -0.18
N LEU A 212 4.64 27.24 0.66
CA LEU A 212 5.11 27.36 2.04
C LEU A 212 6.58 27.79 1.95
N PRO A 213 6.95 28.89 2.63
CA PRO A 213 8.18 29.61 2.32
C PRO A 213 9.39 28.81 2.80
N ASP A 214 9.85 27.89 1.95
CA ASP A 214 11.10 27.16 2.11
C ASP A 214 11.94 27.21 0.81
N PRO A 215 12.86 28.18 0.69
CA PRO A 215 13.38 29.02 1.76
C PRO A 215 12.36 30.11 2.16
N GLY A 216 12.58 30.75 3.32
CA GLY A 216 11.98 32.06 3.58
C GLY A 216 12.26 33.05 2.43
N PRO A 217 11.68 34.26 2.42
CA PRO A 217 11.72 35.21 1.29
C PRO A 217 13.11 35.75 0.87
N GLY A 218 14.23 35.12 1.26
CA GLY A 218 15.52 35.25 0.59
C GLY A 218 15.47 34.68 -0.84
N SER A 219 16.14 35.35 -1.79
CA SER A 219 16.18 34.91 -3.19
C SER A 219 16.81 33.52 -3.30
N VAL A 220 16.06 32.57 -3.89
CA VAL A 220 16.59 31.28 -4.33
C VAL A 220 17.81 31.53 -5.20
N ALA A 221 18.98 31.10 -4.75
CA ALA A 221 20.20 31.25 -5.54
C ALA A 221 20.01 30.52 -6.87
N ALA A 222 20.16 31.23 -8.00
CA ALA A 222 20.09 30.63 -9.32
C ALA A 222 21.09 29.46 -9.44
N PRO A 223 20.79 28.43 -10.25
CA PRO A 223 21.76 27.37 -10.49
C PRO A 223 23.08 27.94 -11.01
N THR A 224 24.19 27.43 -10.48
CA THR A 224 25.55 27.70 -10.99
C THR A 224 25.70 27.30 -12.46
N ALA A 225 26.78 27.73 -13.12
CA ALA A 225 27.06 27.33 -14.49
C ALA A 225 27.20 25.79 -14.62
N GLU A 226 27.81 25.16 -13.61
CA GLU A 226 28.00 23.73 -13.48
C GLU A 226 26.67 22.98 -13.27
N GLU A 227 25.82 23.45 -12.36
CA GLU A 227 24.47 22.90 -12.16
C GLU A 227 23.60 23.07 -13.40
N SER A 228 23.66 24.23 -14.07
CA SER A 228 22.93 24.51 -15.31
C SER A 228 23.37 23.60 -16.45
N LYS A 229 24.68 23.41 -16.63
CA LYS A 229 25.27 22.51 -17.64
C LYS A 229 24.91 21.06 -17.38
N ARG A 230 24.99 20.62 -16.12
CA ARG A 230 24.60 19.27 -15.68
C ARG A 230 23.07 19.07 -15.76
N GLY A 231 22.32 20.14 -15.60
CA GLY A 231 20.86 20.17 -15.62
C GLY A 231 20.21 19.88 -14.27
N TRP A 232 20.98 19.87 -13.17
CA TRP A 232 20.47 19.59 -11.83
C TRP A 232 21.39 20.03 -10.69
N ARG A 233 20.76 20.20 -9.52
CA ARG A 233 21.36 20.57 -8.23
C ARG A 233 21.24 19.40 -7.26
N VAL A 234 22.18 19.28 -6.32
CA VAL A 234 22.09 18.34 -5.17
C VAL A 234 22.37 19.06 -3.88
N PHE A 235 21.59 18.75 -2.85
CA PHE A 235 21.75 19.28 -1.49
C PHE A 235 21.33 18.27 -0.42
N PHE A 236 21.77 18.51 0.80
CA PHE A 236 21.66 17.59 1.94
C PHE A 236 20.87 18.25 3.07
N PRO A 237 19.53 18.32 2.95
CA PRO A 237 18.69 18.91 3.98
C PRO A 237 18.69 18.07 5.26
N SER A 238 18.47 18.72 6.41
CA SER A 238 18.20 18.00 7.66
C SER A 238 16.97 17.10 7.51
N ILE A 239 16.97 15.90 8.09
CA ILE A 239 15.77 15.05 8.17
C ILE A 239 14.61 15.74 8.92
N SER A 240 14.90 16.72 9.77
CA SER A 240 13.88 17.54 10.45
C SER A 240 13.29 18.66 9.57
N ARG A 241 13.82 18.87 8.35
CA ARG A 241 13.30 19.87 7.41
C ARG A 241 12.13 19.25 6.62
N GLN A 242 10.97 19.88 6.69
CA GLN A 242 9.86 19.52 5.82
C GLN A 242 10.17 19.92 4.38
N LEU A 243 10.28 18.94 3.49
CA LEU A 243 10.51 19.16 2.06
C LEU A 243 9.20 19.05 1.28
N PHE A 244 9.12 19.80 0.19
CA PHE A 244 8.07 19.74 -0.82
C PHE A 244 8.69 19.57 -2.21
N ALA A 245 7.87 19.29 -3.22
CA ALA A 245 8.33 19.11 -4.60
C ALA A 245 9.18 20.28 -5.12
N ASN A 246 8.91 21.50 -4.68
CA ASN A 246 9.58 22.74 -5.11
C ASN A 246 10.63 23.29 -4.11
N SER A 247 10.92 22.61 -2.99
CA SER A 247 11.85 23.11 -1.97
C SER A 247 13.26 23.32 -2.55
N GLN A 248 13.93 24.39 -2.13
CA GLN A 248 15.22 24.80 -2.70
C GLN A 248 16.38 24.56 -1.71
N PRO A 249 17.62 24.39 -2.22
CA PRO A 249 18.80 24.32 -1.37
C PRO A 249 19.01 25.61 -0.57
N ARG A 250 19.35 25.46 0.71
CA ARG A 250 19.88 26.52 1.56
C ARG A 250 21.42 26.50 1.52
N PRO A 251 22.13 27.61 1.79
CA PRO A 251 23.58 27.66 1.70
C PRO A 251 24.32 26.60 2.53
N GLU A 252 23.79 26.27 3.71
CA GLU A 252 24.33 25.27 4.63
C GLU A 252 24.17 23.81 4.14
N GLU A 253 23.29 23.55 3.18
CA GLU A 253 22.96 22.20 2.69
C GLU A 253 23.80 21.78 1.48
N ALA A 254 24.73 22.63 1.03
CA ALA A 254 25.65 22.31 -0.07
C ALA A 254 26.69 21.22 0.30
N ALA A 255 26.91 20.97 1.59
CA ALA A 255 27.84 19.96 2.10
C ALA A 255 27.09 18.85 2.85
N CYS A 256 27.49 17.59 2.63
CA CYS A 256 26.95 16.46 3.38
C CYS A 256 27.75 16.27 4.67
N VAL A 257 27.22 16.79 5.79
CA VAL A 257 27.79 16.61 7.13
C VAL A 257 26.81 15.81 7.99
N VAL A 258 27.21 14.61 8.37
CA VAL A 258 26.44 13.68 9.19
C VAL A 258 27.07 13.64 10.59
N ARG A 259 26.25 13.56 11.63
CA ARG A 259 26.69 13.46 13.03
C ARG A 259 26.00 12.29 13.68
N ALA A 260 26.76 11.47 14.39
CA ALA A 260 26.24 10.26 15.01
C ALA A 260 27.01 9.85 16.26
N CYS A 261 26.41 8.95 17.02
CA CYS A 261 27.04 8.25 18.14
C CYS A 261 27.36 6.79 17.76
N PRO A 262 28.35 6.12 18.39
CA PRO A 262 28.51 4.68 18.26
C PRO A 262 27.22 3.94 18.66
N GLY A 263 26.76 3.03 17.80
CA GLY A 263 25.52 2.27 17.96
C GLY A 263 24.29 2.93 17.35
N GLU A 264 24.40 4.15 16.81
CA GLU A 264 23.28 4.88 16.22
C GLU A 264 23.03 4.54 14.74
N THR A 265 21.76 4.45 14.35
CA THR A 265 21.34 4.51 12.95
C THR A 265 20.97 5.95 12.59
N ARG A 266 21.60 6.52 11.56
CA ARG A 266 21.30 7.86 11.04
C ARG A 266 20.81 7.82 9.61
N SER A 267 19.65 8.42 9.37
CA SER A 267 19.16 8.70 8.03
C SER A 267 19.78 9.98 7.48
N VAL A 268 20.21 9.95 6.23
CA VAL A 268 20.71 11.09 5.46
C VAL A 268 19.74 11.33 4.30
N VAL A 269 19.30 12.58 4.15
CA VAL A 269 18.42 12.99 3.05
C VAL A 269 19.27 13.61 1.94
N ILE A 270 19.04 13.18 0.71
CA ILE A 270 19.72 13.64 -0.49
C ILE A 270 18.64 14.14 -1.45
N ALA A 271 18.57 15.45 -1.65
CA ALA A 271 17.60 16.08 -2.53
C ALA A 271 18.25 16.46 -3.86
N VAL A 272 17.72 15.92 -4.96
CA VAL A 272 18.10 16.30 -6.32
C VAL A 272 17.03 17.24 -6.86
N SER A 273 17.42 18.44 -7.33
CA SER A 273 16.53 19.41 -7.96
C SER A 273 16.79 19.46 -9.47
N PRO A 274 15.91 18.88 -10.31
CA PRO A 274 16.06 18.91 -11.76
C PRO A 274 15.77 20.30 -12.33
N VAL A 275 16.69 20.80 -13.16
CA VAL A 275 16.52 22.03 -13.97
C VAL A 275 15.99 21.69 -15.38
N LYS A 276 16.24 20.46 -15.84
CA LYS A 276 15.69 19.85 -17.06
C LYS A 276 15.25 18.41 -16.74
N ASP A 277 14.58 17.75 -17.69
CA ASP A 277 14.29 16.31 -17.57
C ASP A 277 15.60 15.50 -17.58
N LEU A 278 15.72 14.56 -16.64
CA LEU A 278 16.91 13.73 -16.42
C LEU A 278 16.67 12.23 -16.67
N GLY A 279 15.43 11.80 -16.89
CA GLY A 279 15.07 10.39 -16.78
C GLY A 279 15.41 9.82 -15.39
N PRO A 280 15.73 8.52 -15.27
CA PRO A 280 16.01 7.87 -13.99
C PRO A 280 17.19 8.49 -13.22
N ILE A 281 17.01 8.71 -11.91
CA ILE A 281 18.07 9.20 -11.01
C ILE A 281 18.55 8.07 -10.11
N THR A 282 19.86 7.88 -10.00
CA THR A 282 20.46 6.92 -9.07
C THR A 282 21.38 7.60 -8.06
N VAL A 283 21.50 6.99 -6.88
CA VAL A 283 22.37 7.40 -5.79
C VAL A 283 23.19 6.18 -5.38
N ALA A 284 24.49 6.37 -5.17
CA ALA A 284 25.39 5.40 -4.59
C ALA A 284 26.22 6.06 -3.49
N CYS A 285 26.57 5.30 -2.46
CA CYS A 285 27.41 5.78 -1.35
C CYS A 285 28.66 4.90 -1.24
N SER A 286 29.83 5.50 -1.06
CA SER A 286 31.07 4.78 -0.77
C SER A 286 31.30 4.65 0.74
N ASP A 287 32.00 3.59 1.16
CA ASP A 287 32.35 3.38 2.57
C ASP A 287 33.02 4.62 3.19
N LEU A 288 32.62 4.95 4.41
CA LEU A 288 33.15 6.09 5.17
C LEU A 288 34.39 5.62 5.91
N THR A 289 35.55 6.20 5.61
CA THR A 289 36.85 5.70 6.09
C THR A 289 37.60 6.74 6.91
N THR A 290 38.42 6.26 7.84
CA THR A 290 39.39 7.06 8.59
C THR A 290 40.61 6.19 8.94
N ALA A 291 41.70 6.78 9.43
CA ALA A 291 42.91 6.03 9.77
C ALA A 291 42.68 4.95 10.86
N GLY A 292 41.60 5.08 11.64
CA GLY A 292 41.18 4.15 12.69
C GLY A 292 40.16 3.08 12.28
N GLY A 293 39.69 3.04 11.03
CA GLY A 293 38.72 2.04 10.55
C GLY A 293 37.79 2.52 9.44
N ALA A 294 36.80 1.68 9.10
CA ALA A 294 35.78 1.98 8.09
C ALA A 294 34.37 1.73 8.65
N VAL A 295 33.42 2.51 8.14
CA VAL A 295 31.97 2.40 8.39
C VAL A 295 31.31 2.24 7.04
N ALA A 296 30.67 1.09 6.80
CA ALA A 296 29.81 0.94 5.65
C ALA A 296 28.55 1.81 5.84
N TRP A 297 28.04 2.39 4.76
CA TRP A 297 26.63 2.77 4.75
C TRP A 297 25.78 1.52 4.94
N SER A 298 24.54 1.70 5.41
CA SER A 298 23.58 0.60 5.44
C SER A 298 23.50 -0.02 4.04
N ARG A 299 23.65 -1.34 3.94
CA ARG A 299 23.53 -2.06 2.66
C ARG A 299 22.09 -2.18 2.17
N GLU A 300 21.16 -1.60 2.91
CA GLU A 300 19.79 -1.38 2.48
C GLU A 300 19.75 -0.57 1.17
N PRO A 301 18.88 -0.93 0.22
CA PRO A 301 18.71 -0.17 -1.02
C PRO A 301 18.25 1.27 -0.72
N VAL A 302 18.77 2.24 -1.50
CA VAL A 302 18.36 3.65 -1.45
C VAL A 302 16.84 3.74 -1.55
N ARG A 303 16.20 4.37 -0.55
CA ARG A 303 14.75 4.52 -0.53
C ARG A 303 14.38 5.92 -1.01
N TRP A 304 13.49 6.00 -1.97
CA TRP A 304 13.06 7.23 -2.63
C TRP A 304 11.69 7.66 -2.15
N ALA A 305 11.54 8.94 -1.83
CA ALA A 305 10.25 9.50 -1.43
C ALA A 305 9.26 9.45 -2.60
N ARG A 306 8.06 8.97 -2.29
CA ARG A 306 6.89 9.03 -3.16
C ARG A 306 6.01 10.17 -2.74
N TYR A 307 5.51 10.86 -3.75
CA TYR A 307 4.62 11.98 -3.58
C TYR A 307 3.15 11.53 -3.60
N SER A 308 2.36 12.12 -2.70
CA SER A 308 0.90 12.03 -2.68
C SER A 308 0.29 13.44 -2.60
N LEU A 309 -1.00 13.55 -2.92
CA LEU A 309 -1.74 14.79 -2.69
C LEU A 309 -2.29 14.76 -1.26
N GLN A 310 -1.77 15.65 -0.42
CA GLN A 310 -2.25 15.84 0.95
C GLN A 310 -3.07 17.13 1.04
N LYS A 311 -4.13 17.11 1.85
CA LYS A 311 -4.93 18.31 2.13
C LYS A 311 -4.12 19.31 2.94
N VAL A 312 -4.23 20.59 2.60
CA VAL A 312 -3.55 21.64 3.36
C VAL A 312 -4.35 22.00 4.60
N GLY A 313 -3.73 21.89 5.78
CA GLY A 313 -4.34 22.25 7.05
C GLY A 313 -5.27 21.16 7.57
N SER A 314 -6.58 21.37 7.50
CA SER A 314 -7.57 20.43 8.04
C SER A 314 -7.97 19.34 7.04
N SER A 315 -8.45 18.20 7.55
CA SER A 315 -9.05 17.12 6.75
C SER A 315 -10.28 17.54 5.93
N TRP A 316 -10.87 18.71 6.23
CA TRP A 316 -12.00 19.30 5.52
C TRP A 316 -11.60 20.26 4.41
N SER A 317 -10.31 20.62 4.31
CA SER A 317 -9.82 21.50 3.24
C SER A 317 -10.11 20.92 1.85
N GLU A 318 -10.41 21.80 0.90
CA GLU A 318 -10.45 21.46 -0.52
C GLU A 318 -9.11 21.69 -1.22
N ASP A 319 -8.17 22.38 -0.56
CA ASP A 319 -6.84 22.68 -1.09
C ASP A 319 -5.91 21.46 -0.91
N TYR A 320 -5.23 21.08 -1.97
CA TYR A 320 -4.24 20.00 -1.96
C TYR A 320 -2.85 20.51 -2.26
N ARG A 321 -1.84 19.84 -1.72
CA ARG A 321 -0.44 19.98 -2.11
C ARG A 321 0.18 18.62 -2.37
N GLU A 322 1.12 18.58 -3.31
CA GLU A 322 2.00 17.45 -3.49
C GLU A 322 3.08 17.39 -2.38
N CYS A 323 2.99 16.40 -1.50
CA CYS A 323 3.89 16.20 -0.37
C CYS A 323 4.66 14.86 -0.51
N PRO A 324 5.96 14.81 -0.14
CA PRO A 324 6.63 13.53 0.10
C PRO A 324 5.96 12.83 1.28
N GLU A 325 5.53 11.58 1.11
CA GLU A 325 4.71 10.88 2.10
C GLU A 325 5.36 9.58 2.60
N HIS A 326 5.83 8.73 1.69
CA HIS A 326 6.40 7.43 2.04
C HIS A 326 7.65 7.12 1.21
N LEU A 327 8.57 6.36 1.79
CA LEU A 327 9.78 5.91 1.10
C LEU A 327 9.51 4.60 0.35
N SER A 328 10.13 4.41 -0.82
CA SER A 328 10.00 3.18 -1.62
C SER A 328 11.29 2.85 -2.36
N LEU A 329 11.51 1.59 -2.72
CA LEU A 329 12.74 1.17 -3.44
C LEU A 329 12.75 1.53 -4.93
N ALA A 330 11.62 2.03 -5.44
CA ALA A 330 11.44 2.24 -6.87
C ALA A 330 11.98 3.62 -7.29
N VAL A 331 13.02 3.58 -8.13
CA VAL A 331 13.76 4.72 -8.68
C VAL A 331 12.80 5.77 -9.30
N PRO A 332 12.97 7.07 -9.01
CA PRO A 332 12.20 8.15 -9.62
C PRO A 332 12.84 8.65 -10.91
N GLU A 333 12.02 9.30 -11.73
CA GLU A 333 12.44 10.13 -12.85
C GLU A 333 12.67 11.57 -12.36
N GLY A 334 13.72 12.22 -12.86
CA GLY A 334 14.05 13.61 -12.55
C GLY A 334 13.27 14.59 -13.42
N VAL A 335 12.12 15.05 -12.92
CA VAL A 335 11.23 15.98 -13.63
C VAL A 335 11.47 17.43 -13.16
N PRO A 336 11.57 18.43 -14.05
CA PRO A 336 11.69 19.84 -13.67
C PRO A 336 10.63 20.29 -12.68
N GLY A 337 11.05 21.03 -11.65
CA GLY A 337 10.15 21.55 -10.62
C GLY A 337 9.68 20.52 -9.58
N ARG A 338 10.16 19.27 -9.63
CA ARG A 338 9.93 18.26 -8.59
C ARG A 338 11.26 17.68 -8.08
N LEU A 339 11.53 17.84 -6.79
CA LEU A 339 12.67 17.19 -6.13
C LEU A 339 12.56 15.66 -6.22
N ALA A 340 13.65 14.99 -6.58
CA ALA A 340 13.82 13.58 -6.26
C ALA A 340 14.54 13.48 -4.92
N ILE A 341 13.85 12.96 -3.90
CA ILE A 341 14.36 12.88 -2.53
C ILE A 341 14.73 11.42 -2.25
N ALA A 342 16.02 11.16 -2.08
CA ALA A 342 16.54 9.90 -1.58
C ALA A 342 16.76 9.97 -0.06
N CYS A 343 16.53 8.86 0.61
CA CYS A 343 16.89 8.60 1.99
C CYS A 343 17.81 7.37 2.01
N VAL A 344 18.95 7.53 2.67
CA VAL A 344 19.94 6.46 2.89
C VAL A 344 20.28 6.39 4.37
N GLU A 345 20.59 5.19 4.86
CA GLU A 345 20.94 4.97 6.27
C GLU A 345 22.45 4.79 6.44
N VAL A 346 22.99 5.31 7.54
CA VAL A 346 24.30 4.96 8.11
C VAL A 346 24.05 4.20 9.40
N ARG A 347 24.51 2.95 9.49
CA ARG A 347 24.45 2.16 10.73
C ARG A 347 25.81 2.19 11.40
N VAL A 348 25.95 2.96 12.48
CA VAL A 348 27.23 3.17 13.17
C VAL A 348 27.48 2.03 14.16
N PRO A 349 28.58 1.25 14.05
CA PRO A 349 28.86 0.19 15.01
C PRO A 349 29.03 0.72 16.45
N SER A 350 28.53 -0.02 17.45
CA SER A 350 28.58 0.37 18.86
C SER A 350 30.00 0.51 19.44
N GLY A 351 30.97 -0.21 18.89
CA GLY A 351 32.39 -0.12 19.24
C GLY A 351 33.20 0.87 18.39
N LEU A 352 32.57 1.66 17.52
CA LEU A 352 33.27 2.57 16.62
C LEU A 352 33.94 3.71 17.41
N LYS A 353 35.18 4.04 17.04
CA LYS A 353 35.91 5.15 17.68
C LYS A 353 35.39 6.50 17.20
N ALA A 354 35.32 7.45 18.13
CA ALA A 354 35.06 8.86 17.86
C ALA A 354 36.09 9.47 16.89
N GLY A 355 35.65 10.46 16.12
CA GLY A 355 36.45 11.13 15.09
C GLY A 355 35.68 11.34 13.79
N THR A 356 36.38 11.85 12.77
CA THR A 356 35.82 12.11 11.44
C THR A 356 36.12 10.97 10.48
N TYR A 357 35.09 10.52 9.76
CA TYR A 357 35.15 9.54 8.68
C TYR A 357 34.72 10.20 7.38
N SER A 358 35.42 9.90 6.29
CA SER A 358 35.23 10.53 4.98
C SER A 358 34.82 9.51 3.93
N GLY A 359 33.88 9.88 3.06
CA GLY A 359 33.50 9.11 1.88
C GLY A 359 32.78 9.98 0.86
N THR A 360 31.97 9.39 0.00
CA THR A 360 31.29 10.11 -1.09
C THR A 360 29.88 9.61 -1.35
N VAL A 361 28.96 10.55 -1.61
CA VAL A 361 27.69 10.28 -2.28
C VAL A 361 27.86 10.59 -3.76
N THR A 362 27.57 9.62 -4.62
CA THR A 362 27.56 9.80 -6.08
C THR A 362 26.12 9.80 -6.57
N VAL A 363 25.71 10.89 -7.21
CA VAL A 363 24.40 11.04 -7.84
C VAL A 363 24.59 11.01 -9.36
N THR A 364 23.84 10.14 -10.04
CA THR A 364 23.91 9.97 -11.50
C THR A 364 22.52 10.11 -12.10
N ALA A 365 22.38 10.98 -13.10
CA ALA A 365 21.12 11.25 -13.79
C ALA A 365 21.39 11.80 -15.20
N ALA A 366 20.64 11.33 -16.19
CA ALA A 366 21.00 11.43 -17.61
C ALA A 366 22.48 11.01 -17.83
N ASP A 367 23.19 11.70 -18.72
CA ASP A 367 24.60 11.43 -19.05
C ASP A 367 25.61 12.06 -18.05
N ALA A 368 25.17 12.44 -16.85
CA ALA A 368 25.99 13.16 -15.89
C ALA A 368 26.01 12.51 -14.50
N SER A 369 27.19 12.53 -13.88
CA SER A 369 27.42 12.07 -12.51
C SER A 369 28.13 13.17 -11.71
N GLN A 370 27.79 13.30 -10.43
CA GLN A 370 28.48 14.15 -9.46
C GLN A 370 28.79 13.32 -8.23
N SER A 371 30.06 13.28 -7.82
CA SER A 371 30.46 12.77 -6.51
C SER A 371 30.66 13.94 -5.55
N ILE A 372 29.95 13.90 -4.42
CA ILE A 372 29.97 14.88 -3.35
C ILE A 372 30.67 14.26 -2.14
N PRO A 373 31.67 14.92 -1.53
CA PRO A 373 32.28 14.43 -0.30
C PRO A 373 31.29 14.43 0.86
N VAL A 374 31.34 13.38 1.66
CA VAL A 374 30.58 13.23 2.91
C VAL A 374 31.55 13.21 4.09
N SER A 375 31.21 13.94 5.14
CA SER A 375 31.89 13.90 6.43
C SER A 375 30.94 13.32 7.48
N LEU A 376 31.33 12.24 8.15
CA LEU A 376 30.64 11.67 9.30
C LEU A 376 31.46 11.93 10.57
N GLU A 377 30.90 12.75 11.46
CA GLU A 377 31.43 13.06 12.79
C GLU A 377 30.85 12.09 13.82
N ILE A 378 31.70 11.26 14.43
CA ILE A 378 31.34 10.32 15.49
C ILE A 378 31.71 10.90 16.85
N TYR A 379 30.70 11.03 17.73
CA TYR A 379 30.88 11.55 19.08
C TYR A 379 31.47 10.53 20.07
N PRO A 380 32.15 10.99 21.15
CA PRO A 380 32.81 10.12 22.14
C PRO A 380 31.85 9.57 23.21
N PHE A 381 30.58 9.34 22.86
CA PHE A 381 29.58 8.71 23.72
C PHE A 381 28.59 7.93 22.85
N GLY A 382 28.14 6.76 23.34
CA GLY A 382 27.04 6.01 22.70
C GLY A 382 25.68 6.55 23.14
N LEU A 383 24.63 6.27 22.36
CA LEU A 383 23.27 6.49 22.83
C LEU A 383 22.85 5.41 23.82
N LEU A 384 22.15 5.83 24.89
CA LEU A 384 21.50 4.92 25.82
C LEU A 384 20.06 4.68 25.34
N HIS A 385 19.64 3.42 25.30
CA HIS A 385 18.21 3.13 25.30
C HIS A 385 17.66 3.44 26.71
N PRO A 386 16.56 4.20 26.85
CA PRO A 386 16.04 4.56 28.16
C PRO A 386 15.17 3.43 28.70
N ASP A 387 15.76 2.46 29.40
CA ASP A 387 15.08 1.28 30.00
C ASP A 387 13.88 1.61 30.93
N HIS A 388 13.63 2.88 31.21
CA HIS A 388 12.56 3.42 32.05
C HIS A 388 11.43 4.10 31.25
N ALA A 389 11.48 4.09 29.91
CA ALA A 389 10.49 4.70 29.03
C ALA A 389 10.16 3.76 27.87
N THR A 390 8.86 3.59 27.59
CA THR A 390 8.37 2.80 26.45
C THR A 390 7.97 3.69 25.28
N HIS A 391 8.46 3.38 24.09
CA HIS A 391 8.11 4.05 22.84
C HIS A 391 7.01 3.25 22.13
N GLY A 392 5.78 3.76 22.21
CA GLY A 392 4.61 3.14 21.62
C GLY A 392 4.19 3.77 20.30
N ILE A 393 3.80 2.93 19.33
CA ILE A 393 3.01 3.35 18.17
C ILE A 393 1.63 2.70 18.18
N PHE A 394 0.63 3.44 17.71
CA PHE A 394 -0.69 2.88 17.39
C PHE A 394 -0.58 2.11 16.07
N TYR A 395 -0.43 0.80 16.17
CA TYR A 395 -0.39 -0.09 15.03
C TYR A 395 -1.77 -0.77 14.91
N TYR A 396 -2.58 -0.26 13.98
CA TYR A 396 -3.94 -0.76 13.71
C TYR A 396 -3.90 -2.09 12.93
N CYS A 397 -3.35 -3.12 13.56
CA CYS A 397 -3.39 -4.49 13.08
C CYS A 397 -4.66 -5.20 13.56
N ASP A 398 -5.77 -5.03 12.85
CA ASP A 398 -6.91 -5.91 13.06
C ASP A 398 -6.47 -7.36 12.79
N TYR A 399 -6.79 -8.25 13.73
CA TYR A 399 -6.87 -9.70 13.51
C TYR A 399 -5.69 -10.32 12.73
N ALA A 400 -4.48 -10.19 13.29
CA ALA A 400 -3.23 -10.84 12.88
C ALA A 400 -2.71 -10.57 11.44
N ASP A 401 -3.14 -9.48 10.79
CA ASP A 401 -2.46 -8.96 9.59
C ASP A 401 -1.25 -8.10 9.98
N VAL A 402 -0.44 -8.62 10.90
CA VAL A 402 0.74 -7.94 11.45
C VAL A 402 1.92 -8.22 10.54
N SER A 403 2.51 -7.16 9.99
CA SER A 403 3.70 -7.26 9.16
C SER A 403 4.93 -7.57 10.03
N PRO A 404 5.60 -8.74 9.89
CA PRO A 404 6.89 -8.94 10.52
C PRO A 404 7.95 -7.96 9.99
N TYR A 405 7.81 -7.42 8.78
CA TYR A 405 8.74 -6.39 8.29
C TYR A 405 8.52 -5.04 8.98
N ASP A 406 7.27 -4.59 9.14
CA ASP A 406 6.95 -3.33 9.84
C ASP A 406 7.35 -3.46 11.31
N LEU A 407 7.11 -4.61 11.95
CA LEU A 407 7.53 -4.85 13.33
C LEU A 407 9.05 -4.88 13.49
N LEU A 408 9.79 -5.49 12.55
CA LEU A 408 11.26 -5.43 12.56
C LEU A 408 11.75 -4.00 12.38
N ASP A 409 11.18 -3.25 11.43
CA ASP A 409 11.52 -1.86 11.16
C ASP A 409 11.21 -0.96 12.38
N MET A 410 10.03 -1.11 12.97
CA MET A 410 9.61 -0.43 14.20
C MET A 410 10.58 -0.71 15.36
N ARG A 411 10.92 -1.98 15.60
CA ARG A 411 11.89 -2.38 16.63
C ARG A 411 13.29 -1.83 16.34
N ASP A 412 13.75 -1.87 15.09
CA ASP A 412 15.04 -1.31 14.66
C ASP A 412 15.08 0.23 14.80
N HIS A 413 13.91 0.89 14.80
CA HIS A 413 13.72 2.31 15.13
C HIS A 413 13.41 2.56 16.63
N GLY A 414 13.55 1.57 17.50
CA GLY A 414 13.43 1.70 18.95
C GLY A 414 11.99 1.72 19.48
N ILE A 415 10.99 1.30 18.69
CA ILE A 415 9.62 1.09 19.16
C ILE A 415 9.56 -0.24 19.92
N ASP A 416 9.30 -0.15 21.23
CA ASP A 416 9.27 -1.25 22.19
C ASP A 416 7.83 -1.61 22.64
N MET A 417 6.85 -0.76 22.29
CA MET A 417 5.44 -0.94 22.67
C MET A 417 4.53 -0.91 21.43
N LEU A 418 3.59 -1.85 21.39
CA LEU A 418 2.56 -1.93 20.36
C LEU A 418 1.19 -1.61 20.97
N VAL A 419 0.56 -0.49 20.57
CA VAL A 419 -0.86 -0.26 20.87
C VAL A 419 -1.67 -0.81 19.71
N ALA A 420 -2.25 -1.99 19.90
CA ALA A 420 -2.92 -2.75 18.85
C ALA A 420 -4.37 -3.11 19.22
N GLY A 421 -5.26 -3.09 18.22
CA GLY A 421 -6.67 -3.48 18.33
C GLY A 421 -6.90 -5.00 18.42
N LEU A 422 -6.01 -5.74 19.09
CA LEU A 422 -6.03 -7.20 19.20
C LEU A 422 -7.09 -7.68 20.20
N LEU A 423 -8.35 -7.65 19.78
CA LEU A 423 -9.46 -8.21 20.55
C LEU A 423 -9.62 -9.71 20.26
N PRO A 424 -9.93 -10.56 21.26
CA PRO A 424 -10.31 -11.93 21.00
C PRO A 424 -11.68 -11.96 20.32
N LYS A 425 -11.92 -12.95 19.46
CA LYS A 425 -13.21 -13.10 18.79
C LYS A 425 -14.26 -13.53 19.81
N MET A 426 -15.28 -12.71 20.01
CA MET A 426 -16.40 -12.98 20.91
C MET A 426 -17.60 -13.48 20.10
N SER A 427 -18.33 -14.46 20.63
CA SER A 427 -19.54 -15.01 20.02
C SER A 427 -20.57 -15.41 21.06
N ALA A 428 -21.85 -15.20 20.78
CA ALA A 428 -22.91 -15.54 21.72
C ALA A 428 -23.09 -17.06 21.84
N GLY A 429 -23.06 -17.57 23.06
CA GLY A 429 -23.43 -18.94 23.40
C GLY A 429 -24.94 -19.15 23.36
N THR A 430 -25.38 -20.40 23.24
CA THR A 430 -26.82 -20.77 23.19
C THR A 430 -27.55 -20.66 24.54
N ASP A 431 -26.82 -20.33 25.60
CA ASP A 431 -27.18 -20.34 27.01
C ASP A 431 -26.95 -18.98 27.69
N HIS A 432 -26.94 -17.90 26.90
CA HIS A 432 -26.58 -16.53 27.32
C HIS A 432 -25.12 -16.34 27.78
N THR A 433 -24.24 -17.33 27.59
CA THR A 433 -22.79 -17.14 27.76
C THR A 433 -22.16 -16.43 26.56
N VAL A 434 -20.88 -16.06 26.67
CA VAL A 434 -20.06 -15.58 25.56
C VAL A 434 -18.87 -16.49 25.39
N ALA A 435 -18.75 -17.12 24.22
CA ALA A 435 -17.56 -17.88 23.84
C ALA A 435 -16.48 -16.92 23.32
N ILE A 436 -15.28 -17.02 23.91
CA ILE A 436 -14.12 -16.17 23.62
C ILE A 436 -13.03 -17.00 22.95
N ASP A 437 -12.73 -16.71 21.68
CA ASP A 437 -11.59 -17.28 20.96
C ASP A 437 -10.43 -16.27 20.91
N ALA A 438 -9.44 -16.51 21.76
CA ALA A 438 -8.19 -15.75 21.83
C ALA A 438 -7.02 -16.40 21.07
N THR A 439 -7.27 -17.38 20.19
CA THR A 439 -6.22 -18.13 19.48
C THR A 439 -5.34 -17.23 18.63
N GLN A 440 -5.97 -16.31 17.89
CA GLN A 440 -5.27 -15.33 17.08
C GLN A 440 -4.47 -14.32 17.91
N VAL A 441 -5.06 -13.80 18.99
CA VAL A 441 -4.38 -12.89 19.95
C VAL A 441 -3.13 -13.56 20.53
N ARG A 442 -3.22 -14.83 20.94
CA ARG A 442 -2.09 -15.63 21.42
C ARG A 442 -1.03 -15.84 20.34
N ALA A 443 -1.43 -16.11 19.09
CA ALA A 443 -0.49 -16.27 17.98
C ALA A 443 0.30 -14.97 17.70
N THR A 444 -0.38 -13.82 17.69
CA THR A 444 0.27 -12.51 17.52
C THR A 444 1.22 -12.19 18.67
N PHE A 445 0.82 -12.39 19.94
CA PHE A 445 1.74 -12.19 21.08
C PHE A 445 2.93 -13.16 21.06
N ALA A 446 2.73 -14.41 20.63
CA ALA A 446 3.81 -15.36 20.46
C ALA A 446 4.76 -14.96 19.31
N MET A 447 4.26 -14.28 18.28
CA MET A 447 5.10 -13.70 17.21
C MET A 447 5.90 -12.50 17.73
N LEU A 448 5.24 -11.52 18.35
CA LEU A 448 5.89 -10.35 18.95
C LEU A 448 7.06 -10.79 19.85
N LYS A 449 6.80 -11.68 20.81
CA LYS A 449 7.82 -12.23 21.73
C LYS A 449 9.00 -12.96 21.05
N ARG A 450 8.85 -13.44 19.80
CA ARG A 450 9.98 -14.02 19.03
C ARG A 450 10.85 -12.95 18.36
N MET A 451 10.33 -11.73 18.21
CA MET A 451 10.98 -10.63 17.49
C MET A 451 11.76 -9.71 18.43
N GLY A 452 11.42 -9.69 19.71
CA GLY A 452 11.97 -8.83 20.74
C GLY A 452 10.84 -8.23 21.57
#